data_AF-A0A929H396-F1
#
_entry.id   AF-A0A929H396-F1
#
_cell.length_a   1.000
_cell.length_b   1.000
_cell.length_c   1.000
_cell.angle_alpha   90.00
_cell.angle_beta   90.00
_cell.angle_gamma   90.00
#
_symmetry.space_group_name_H-M   'P 1'
#
loop_
_entity.id
_entity.type
_entity.pdbx_description
1 polymer ?
#
loop_
_entity_poly.entity_id
_entity_poly.type
_entity_poly.pdbx_seq_one_letter_code
_entity_poly.pdbx_strand_id
1 'polypeptide(L)'
;MKHGMSKTPTYSSWECMKSRCSNPNNKRYSDYGGRGIKVCKRWNDFRNFFADMGVRPGGRTLERKDNNGDYEPDNCCWATYYEQRINSRPKSYVSNNPHFFYAHGSSGEMVIWNNQREFAVKFGLYSSHVTECLKGKRKQHKGWKFQWIK
;
A
#
# COMPACT_ATOMS: atom_id res chain seq x y z
N MET A 1 -10.46 6.58 -37.16
CA MET A 1 -9.59 5.45 -37.54
C MET A 1 -9.65 4.39 -36.45
N LYS A 2 -10.10 3.16 -36.76
CA LYS A 2 -10.00 2.02 -35.85
C LYS A 2 -8.64 1.36 -36.11
N HIS A 3 -7.71 1.40 -35.17
CA HIS A 3 -6.44 0.68 -35.29
C HIS A 3 -6.71 -0.85 -35.23
N GLY A 4 -5.99 -1.66 -36.01
CA GLY A 4 -6.18 -3.11 -36.12
C GLY A 4 -5.94 -3.94 -34.85
N MET A 5 -5.61 -3.29 -33.73
CA MET A 5 -5.31 -3.93 -32.44
C MET A 5 -6.48 -3.95 -31.44
N SER A 6 -7.68 -3.51 -31.81
CA SER A 6 -8.84 -3.36 -30.91
C SER A 6 -9.31 -4.65 -30.22
N LYS A 7 -8.86 -5.83 -30.69
CA LYS A 7 -9.13 -7.14 -30.06
C LYS A 7 -7.93 -7.73 -29.32
N THR A 8 -6.86 -6.97 -29.11
CA THR A 8 -5.64 -7.49 -28.47
C THR A 8 -5.65 -7.32 -26.95
N PRO A 9 -4.95 -8.20 -26.21
CA PRO A 9 -4.76 -8.05 -24.76
C PRO A 9 -4.15 -6.70 -24.38
N THR A 10 -3.27 -6.16 -25.23
CA THR A 10 -2.63 -4.84 -25.05
C THR A 10 -3.66 -3.71 -25.08
N TYR A 11 -4.52 -3.70 -26.11
CA TYR A 11 -5.58 -2.70 -26.24
C TYR A 11 -6.61 -2.80 -25.12
N SER A 12 -6.99 -4.03 -24.75
CA SER A 12 -7.89 -4.27 -23.62
C SER A 12 -7.32 -3.71 -22.31
N SER A 13 -6.02 -3.88 -22.05
CA SER A 13 -5.38 -3.31 -20.86
C SER A 13 -5.41 -1.78 -20.84
N TRP A 14 -5.19 -1.14 -21.99
CA TRP A 14 -5.27 0.32 -22.14
C TRP A 14 -6.70 0.86 -21.92
N GLU A 15 -7.71 0.23 -22.53
CA GLU A 15 -9.11 0.60 -22.32
C GLU A 15 -9.55 0.40 -20.86
N CYS A 16 -9.17 -0.73 -20.25
CA CYS A 16 -9.46 -0.98 -18.84
C CYS A 16 -8.76 0.03 -17.91
N MET A 17 -7.53 0.44 -18.23
CA MET A 17 -6.83 1.51 -17.50
C MET A 17 -7.64 2.81 -17.53
N LYS A 18 -8.04 3.27 -18.72
CA LYS A 18 -8.82 4.51 -18.88
C LYS A 18 -10.15 4.42 -18.13
N SER A 19 -10.88 3.31 -18.32
CA SER A 19 -12.16 3.07 -17.64
C SER A 19 -12.05 3.11 -16.11
N ARG A 20 -10.99 2.53 -15.52
CA ARG A 20 -10.77 2.59 -14.05
C ARG A 20 -10.56 4.02 -13.54
N CYS A 21 -9.93 4.88 -14.32
CA CYS A 21 -9.60 6.25 -13.92
C CYS A 21 -10.72 7.27 -14.22
N SER A 22 -11.52 7.06 -15.27
CA SER A 22 -12.46 8.09 -15.76
C SER A 22 -13.93 7.72 -15.71
N ASN A 23 -14.29 6.47 -15.43
CA ASN A 23 -15.69 6.02 -15.42
C ASN A 23 -16.16 5.73 -13.98
N PRO A 24 -16.98 6.62 -13.37
CA PRO A 24 -17.53 6.41 -12.03
C PRO A 24 -18.35 5.12 -11.87
N ASN A 25 -18.92 4.58 -12.95
CA ASN A 25 -19.68 3.33 -12.94
C ASN A 25 -18.78 2.08 -12.96
N ASN A 26 -17.46 2.25 -13.14
CA ASN A 26 -16.54 1.14 -13.02
C ASN A 26 -16.47 0.68 -11.57
N LYS A 27 -16.66 -0.62 -11.31
CA LYS A 27 -16.62 -1.20 -9.95
C LYS A 27 -15.34 -0.88 -9.18
N ARG A 28 -14.25 -0.60 -9.87
CA ARG A 28 -12.95 -0.23 -9.27
C ARG A 28 -12.70 1.27 -9.24
N TYR A 29 -13.64 2.12 -9.68
CA TYR A 29 -13.40 3.55 -9.78
C TYR A 29 -12.94 4.17 -8.45
N SER A 30 -13.56 3.78 -7.33
CA SER A 30 -13.18 4.22 -5.98
C SER A 30 -11.70 4.01 -5.65
N ASP A 31 -11.09 2.94 -6.18
CA ASP A 31 -9.70 2.57 -5.89
C ASP A 31 -8.69 3.25 -6.84
N TYR A 32 -9.18 3.97 -7.86
CA TYR A 32 -8.39 4.61 -8.90
C TYR A 32 -8.86 6.05 -9.10
N GLY A 33 -9.80 6.31 -10.01
CA GLY A 33 -10.29 7.66 -10.31
C GLY A 33 -10.84 8.40 -9.09
N GLY A 34 -11.54 7.68 -8.19
CA GLY A 34 -12.03 8.21 -6.92
C GLY A 34 -10.93 8.63 -5.93
N ARG A 35 -9.70 8.12 -6.09
CA ARG A 35 -8.51 8.57 -5.34
C ARG A 35 -7.76 9.71 -6.02
N GLY A 36 -8.21 10.15 -7.20
CA GLY A 36 -7.52 11.15 -8.02
C GLY A 36 -6.42 10.60 -8.92
N ILE A 37 -6.29 9.27 -9.05
CA ILE A 37 -5.32 8.63 -9.95
C ILE A 37 -5.76 8.84 -11.40
N LYS A 38 -4.86 9.38 -12.22
CA LYS A 38 -5.11 9.75 -13.62
C LYS A 38 -4.26 8.94 -14.59
N VAL A 39 -4.60 9.09 -15.86
CA VAL A 39 -3.80 8.63 -16.99
C VAL A 39 -3.11 9.86 -17.58
N CYS A 40 -1.81 9.77 -17.86
CA CYS A 40 -1.08 10.88 -18.45
C CYS A 40 -1.69 11.24 -19.83
N LYS A 41 -1.65 12.53 -20.20
CA LYS A 41 -2.28 13.02 -21.43
C LYS A 41 -1.81 12.28 -22.69
N ARG A 42 -0.53 11.88 -22.72
CA ARG A 42 0.08 11.13 -23.82
C ARG A 42 -0.64 9.81 -24.09
N TRP A 43 -1.07 9.12 -23.04
CA TRP A 43 -1.76 7.83 -23.12
C TRP A 43 -3.26 7.96 -23.39
N ASN A 44 -3.77 9.15 -23.73
CA ASN A 44 -5.11 9.28 -24.32
C ASN A 44 -5.18 8.71 -25.75
N ASP A 45 -4.03 8.56 -26.41
CA ASP A 45 -3.88 7.85 -27.69
C ASP A 45 -3.22 6.48 -27.46
N PHE A 46 -3.86 5.42 -27.94
CA PHE A 46 -3.36 4.05 -27.83
C PHE A 46 -1.99 3.87 -28.49
N ARG A 47 -1.68 4.58 -29.58
CA ARG A 47 -0.39 4.45 -30.30
C ARG A 47 0.78 4.86 -29.41
N ASN A 48 0.60 5.90 -28.61
CA ASN A 48 1.62 6.34 -27.66
C ASN A 48 1.78 5.34 -26.52
N PHE A 49 0.66 4.85 -25.96
CA PHE A 49 0.71 3.78 -24.97
C PHE A 49 1.45 2.55 -25.50
N PHE A 50 1.17 2.15 -26.74
CA PHE A 50 1.82 1.01 -27.39
C PHE A 50 3.31 1.26 -27.66
N ALA A 51 3.69 2.48 -28.06
CA ALA A 51 5.09 2.85 -28.25
C ALA A 51 5.88 2.78 -26.93
N ASP A 52 5.25 3.19 -25.82
CA ASP A 52 5.91 3.25 -24.51
C ASP A 52 5.94 1.88 -23.82
N MET A 53 4.87 1.07 -23.96
CA MET A 53 4.70 -0.20 -23.22
C MET A 53 4.96 -1.46 -24.05
N GLY A 54 4.93 -1.36 -25.38
CA GLY A 54 5.00 -2.51 -26.28
C GLY A 54 3.81 -3.49 -26.18
N VAL A 55 4.00 -4.67 -26.76
CA VAL A 55 3.00 -5.76 -26.72
C VAL A 55 2.92 -6.33 -25.30
N ARG A 56 1.71 -6.45 -24.77
CA ARG A 56 1.45 -7.15 -23.51
C ARG A 56 1.87 -8.62 -23.63
N PRO A 57 2.86 -9.08 -22.85
CA PRO A 57 3.21 -10.49 -22.84
C PRO A 57 2.10 -11.35 -22.21
N GLY A 58 2.04 -12.63 -22.58
CA GLY A 58 1.10 -13.59 -22.00
C GLY A 58 1.23 -13.68 -20.46
N GLY A 59 0.10 -13.87 -19.78
CA GLY A 59 0.06 -14.04 -18.32
C GLY A 59 0.37 -12.78 -17.49
N ARG A 60 0.58 -11.63 -18.12
CA ARG A 60 0.85 -10.35 -17.44
C ARG A 60 -0.34 -9.41 -17.52
N THR A 61 -0.37 -8.37 -16.69
CA THR A 61 -1.30 -7.24 -16.78
C THR A 61 -0.56 -5.93 -16.53
N LEU A 62 -1.20 -4.80 -16.85
CA LEU A 62 -0.65 -3.47 -16.59
C LEU A 62 -0.68 -3.18 -15.09
N GLU A 63 0.48 -2.89 -14.53
CA GLU A 63 0.68 -2.58 -13.11
C GLU A 63 1.38 -1.22 -12.95
N ARG A 64 1.05 -0.50 -11.87
CA ARG A 64 1.80 0.70 -11.48
C ARG A 64 2.89 0.34 -10.48
N LYS A 65 4.11 0.86 -10.64
CA LYS A 65 5.23 0.62 -9.71
C LYS A 65 4.96 1.29 -8.36
N ASP A 66 4.60 2.57 -8.36
CA ASP A 66 4.01 3.27 -7.23
C ASP A 66 2.47 3.26 -7.35
N ASN A 67 1.83 2.57 -6.42
CA ASN A 67 0.38 2.45 -6.32
C ASN A 67 -0.37 3.76 -6.08
N ASN A 68 0.32 4.78 -5.57
CA ASN A 68 -0.25 6.11 -5.34
C ASN A 68 0.00 7.06 -6.52
N GLY A 69 0.91 6.72 -7.43
CA GLY A 69 1.19 7.50 -8.64
C GLY A 69 0.18 7.26 -9.76
N ASP A 70 0.31 8.07 -10.82
CA ASP A 70 -0.54 8.04 -12.02
C ASP A 70 -0.12 6.92 -13.00
N TYR A 71 -0.94 6.68 -14.02
CA TYR A 71 -0.54 5.85 -15.15
C TYR A 71 0.29 6.66 -16.16
N GLU A 72 1.58 6.35 -16.21
CA GLU A 72 2.55 6.95 -17.10
C GLU A 72 3.72 5.98 -17.36
N PRO A 73 4.52 6.19 -18.43
CA PRO A 73 5.58 5.25 -18.82
C PRO A 73 6.54 4.88 -17.68
N ASP A 74 6.95 5.86 -16.90
CA ASP A 74 7.93 5.65 -15.83
C ASP A 74 7.33 4.89 -14.64
N ASN A 75 6.04 5.08 -14.38
CA ASN A 75 5.33 4.46 -13.27
C ASN A 75 4.62 3.15 -13.65
N CYS A 76 4.75 2.63 -14.87
CA CYS A 76 4.00 1.45 -15.32
C CYS A 76 4.89 0.35 -15.86
N CYS A 77 4.45 -0.90 -15.71
CA CYS A 77 5.09 -2.07 -16.29
C CYS A 77 4.08 -3.21 -16.57
N TRP A 78 4.51 -4.20 -17.35
CA TRP A 78 3.79 -5.47 -17.45
C TRP A 78 4.23 -6.39 -16.32
N ALA A 79 3.32 -6.69 -15.40
CA ALA A 79 3.60 -7.53 -14.25
C ALA A 79 2.74 -8.80 -14.24
N THR A 80 3.31 -9.89 -13.75
CA THR A 80 2.61 -11.12 -13.39
C THR A 80 1.77 -10.95 -12.13
N TYR A 81 0.84 -11.86 -11.87
CA TYR A 81 0.06 -11.86 -10.63
C TYR A 81 0.92 -11.96 -9.36
N TYR A 82 2.06 -12.65 -9.44
CA TYR A 82 2.98 -12.78 -8.31
C TYR A 82 3.65 -11.44 -8.00
N GLU A 83 4.16 -10.74 -9.02
CA GLU A 83 4.79 -9.42 -8.88
C GLU A 83 3.79 -8.37 -8.37
N GLN A 84 2.54 -8.38 -8.87
CA GLN A 84 1.47 -7.51 -8.36
C GLN A 84 1.17 -7.74 -6.88
N ARG A 85 1.22 -8.99 -6.42
CA ARG A 85 0.96 -9.31 -5.02
C ARG A 85 2.06 -8.78 -4.11
N ILE A 86 3.32 -8.82 -4.55
CA ILE A 86 4.44 -8.20 -3.85
C ILE A 86 4.24 -6.68 -3.79
N ASN A 87 3.81 -6.07 -4.89
CA ASN A 87 3.53 -4.65 -4.95
C ASN A 87 2.17 -4.25 -4.35
N SER A 88 1.45 -5.15 -3.69
CA SER A 88 0.15 -4.79 -3.10
C SER A 88 0.36 -3.87 -1.89
N ARG A 89 -0.49 -2.83 -1.77
CA ARG A 89 -0.46 -1.95 -0.59
C ARG A 89 -0.58 -2.82 0.66
N PRO A 90 0.27 -2.61 1.69
CA PRO A 90 0.08 -3.31 2.95
C PRO A 90 -1.33 -3.03 3.44
N LYS A 91 -2.07 -4.07 3.84
CA LYS A 91 -3.33 -3.86 4.56
C LYS A 91 -2.98 -2.97 5.75
N SER A 92 -3.46 -1.74 5.72
CA SER A 92 -3.36 -0.84 6.85
C SER A 92 -4.23 -1.47 7.95
N TYR A 93 -3.62 -2.26 8.82
CA TYR A 93 -4.16 -2.50 10.15
C TYR A 93 -4.02 -1.18 10.93
N VAL A 94 -4.72 -0.15 10.48
CA VAL A 94 -4.95 1.03 11.28
C VAL A 94 -6.02 0.58 12.26
N SER A 95 -5.61 0.23 13.48
CA SER A 95 -6.56 0.20 14.56
C SER A 95 -7.12 1.63 14.65
N ASN A 96 -8.42 1.80 14.45
CA ASN A 96 -9.12 3.09 14.62
C ASN A 96 -9.06 3.61 16.07
N ASN A 97 -8.27 2.96 16.92
CA ASN A 97 -7.93 3.39 18.25
C ASN A 97 -6.40 3.23 18.40
N PRO A 98 -5.60 4.30 18.35
CA PRO A 98 -4.19 4.21 18.68
C PRO A 98 -4.09 3.83 20.16
N HIS A 99 -3.69 2.59 20.44
CA HIS A 99 -3.54 2.13 21.81
C HIS A 99 -2.26 2.74 22.41
N PHE A 100 -2.38 3.96 22.94
CA PHE A 100 -1.30 4.59 23.67
C PHE A 100 -1.08 3.88 25.01
N PHE A 101 0.17 3.81 25.43
CA PHE A 101 0.57 3.30 26.74
C PHE A 101 1.66 4.17 27.36
N TYR A 102 1.66 4.23 28.68
CA TYR A 102 2.77 4.73 29.48
C TYR A 102 3.83 3.65 29.61
N ALA A 103 5.10 4.03 29.48
CA ALA A 103 6.26 3.21 29.82
C ALA A 103 7.12 3.94 30.86
N HIS A 104 7.33 3.30 32.01
CA HIS A 104 8.12 3.82 33.12
C HIS A 104 9.43 3.05 33.23
N GLY A 105 10.57 3.72 33.10
CA GLY A 105 11.88 3.11 33.27
C GLY A 105 12.38 3.19 34.71
N SER A 106 13.41 2.41 35.02
CA SER A 106 13.96 2.29 36.37
C SER A 106 14.71 3.54 36.85
N SER A 107 15.07 4.44 35.93
CA SER A 107 15.73 5.73 36.19
C SER A 107 14.73 6.86 36.54
N GLY A 108 13.42 6.59 36.53
CA GLY A 108 12.37 7.59 36.73
C GLY A 108 11.82 8.20 35.43
N GLU A 109 12.31 7.78 34.26
CA GLU A 109 11.78 8.19 32.97
C GLU A 109 10.34 7.66 32.74
N MET A 110 9.48 8.51 32.17
CA MET A 110 8.12 8.14 31.76
C MET A 110 7.86 8.67 30.35
N VAL A 111 7.45 7.78 29.44
CA VAL A 111 7.17 8.12 28.04
C VAL A 111 5.84 7.55 27.58
N ILE A 112 5.19 8.25 26.64
CA ILE A 112 3.93 7.82 26.01
C ILE A 112 4.23 7.30 24.60
N TRP A 113 3.71 6.11 24.27
CA TRP A 113 3.93 5.45 22.99
C TRP A 113 2.65 4.78 22.49
N ASN A 114 2.48 4.65 21.17
CA ASN A 114 1.35 3.93 20.55
C ASN A 114 1.76 2.69 19.74
N ASN A 115 3.06 2.37 19.70
CA ASN A 115 3.58 1.23 18.96
C ASN A 115 4.53 0.41 19.84
N GLN A 116 4.05 -0.74 20.33
CA GLN A 116 4.82 -1.64 21.20
C GLN A 116 6.08 -2.19 20.51
N ARG A 117 6.02 -2.42 19.18
CA ARG A 117 7.14 -2.99 18.42
C ARG A 117 8.27 -1.99 18.28
N GLU A 118 7.96 -0.78 17.84
CA GLU A 118 8.97 0.27 17.70
C GLU A 118 9.54 0.68 19.07
N PHE A 119 8.71 0.74 20.12
CA PHE A 119 9.19 0.97 21.48
C PHE A 119 10.20 -0.10 21.86
N ALA A 120 9.85 -1.37 21.64
CA ALA A 120 10.70 -2.48 22.00
C ALA A 120 12.03 -2.44 21.24
N VAL A 121 12.03 -2.12 19.95
CA VAL A 121 13.28 -1.95 19.18
C VAL A 121 14.13 -0.81 19.74
N LYS A 122 13.53 0.35 20.01
CA LYS A 122 14.25 1.53 20.51
C LYS A 122 14.93 1.29 21.85
N PHE A 123 14.29 0.55 22.75
CA PHE A 123 14.77 0.31 24.11
C PHE A 123 15.36 -1.09 24.32
N GLY A 124 15.63 -1.84 23.23
CA GLY A 124 16.27 -3.16 23.30
C GLY A 124 15.45 -4.23 24.05
N LEU A 125 14.13 -4.18 23.89
CA LEU A 125 13.15 -5.06 24.52
C LEU A 125 12.56 -6.08 23.53
N TYR A 126 11.83 -7.06 24.06
CA TYR A 126 11.02 -7.95 23.25
C TYR A 126 9.59 -7.43 23.23
N SER A 127 9.03 -7.22 22.03
CA SER A 127 7.65 -6.74 21.88
C SER A 127 6.63 -7.67 22.56
N SER A 128 6.87 -8.98 22.53
CA SER A 128 6.05 -9.98 23.24
C SER A 128 6.00 -9.73 24.74
N HIS A 129 7.12 -9.37 25.37
CA HIS A 129 7.16 -9.08 26.81
C HIS A 129 6.52 -7.74 27.16
N VAL A 130 6.60 -6.74 26.27
CA VAL A 130 5.84 -5.49 26.40
C VAL A 130 4.34 -5.79 26.38
N THR A 131 3.89 -6.65 25.47
CA THR A 131 2.49 -7.11 25.43
C THR A 131 2.08 -7.86 26.70
N GLU A 132 2.93 -8.75 27.23
CA GLU A 132 2.68 -9.45 28.49
C GLU A 132 2.54 -8.49 29.67
N CYS A 133 3.36 -7.44 29.72
CA CYS A 133 3.26 -6.40 30.74
C CYS A 133 1.94 -5.62 30.65
N LEU A 134 1.58 -5.17 29.45
CA LEU A 134 0.32 -4.45 29.22
C LEU A 134 -0.92 -5.29 29.50
N LYS A 135 -0.81 -6.63 29.42
CA LYS A 135 -1.86 -7.60 29.79
C LYS A 135 -1.82 -8.01 31.27
N GLY A 136 -0.93 -7.46 32.07
CA GLY A 136 -0.77 -7.81 33.49
C GLY A 136 -0.18 -9.19 33.76
N LYS A 137 0.29 -9.90 32.73
CA LYS A 137 0.93 -11.22 32.87
C LYS A 137 2.37 -11.14 33.39
N ARG A 138 3.01 -9.98 33.23
CA ARG A 138 4.38 -9.70 33.65
C ARG A 138 4.44 -8.34 34.34
N LYS A 139 5.10 -8.25 35.50
CA LYS A 139 5.19 -6.98 36.25
C LYS A 139 6.06 -5.93 35.55
N GLN A 140 7.17 -6.34 34.96
CA GLN A 140 8.11 -5.47 34.24
C GLN A 140 8.98 -6.27 33.26
N HIS A 141 9.61 -5.59 32.31
CA HIS A 141 10.59 -6.16 31.40
C HIS A 141 11.82 -5.26 31.27
N LYS A 142 13.00 -5.76 31.63
CA LYS A 142 14.27 -5.00 31.69
C LYS A 142 14.15 -3.62 32.35
N GLY A 143 13.50 -3.55 33.51
CA GLY A 143 13.30 -2.30 34.25
C GLY A 143 12.16 -1.41 33.77
N TRP A 144 11.47 -1.79 32.69
CA TRP A 144 10.30 -1.05 32.17
C TRP A 144 8.97 -1.62 32.67
N LYS A 145 8.09 -0.74 33.15
CA LYS A 145 6.69 -1.03 33.48
C LYS A 145 5.76 -0.35 32.48
N PHE A 146 4.62 -0.96 32.21
CA PHE A 146 3.73 -0.54 31.14
C PHE A 146 2.28 -0.46 31.59
N GLN A 147 1.56 0.57 31.15
CA GLN A 147 0.14 0.74 31.44
C GLN A 147 -0.60 1.36 30.26
N TRP A 148 -1.76 0.82 29.88
CA TRP A 148 -2.63 1.42 28.86
C TRP A 148 -3.14 2.80 29.28
N ILE A 149 -3.14 3.73 28.34
CA ILE A 149 -3.89 4.99 28.48
C ILE A 149 -5.35 4.67 28.19
N LYS A 150 -6.24 5.01 29.13
CA LYS A 150 -7.69 4.87 28.99
C LYS A 150 -8.28 6.08 28.27
#